data_AF-A0A444K7B1-F1
#
_entry.id   AF-A0A444K7B1-F1
#
_cell.length_a   1.000
_cell.length_b   1.000
_cell.length_c   1.000
_cell.angle_alpha   90.00
_cell.angle_beta   90.00
_cell.angle_gamma   90.00
#
_symmetry.space_group_name_H-M   'P 1'
#
loop_
_entity.id
_entity.type
_entity.pdbx_description
1 polymer ?
#
loop_
_entity_poly.entity_id
_entity_poly.type
_entity_poly.pdbx_seq_one_letter_code
_entity_poly.pdbx_strand_id
1 'polypeptide(L)'
;MSSIMTNSSALTALQSLNNTNKQLETTQSRISTGYRVATASDNAAYWSIATSMKSDNKALSAVQDSLGLGAGKADTAYTAI
;
A
#
# COMPACT_ATOMS: atom_id res chain seq x y z
N MET A 1 -29.97 -2.82 -37.39
CA MET A 1 -29.91 -1.34 -37.49
C MET A 1 -28.50 -0.95 -37.93
N SER A 2 -28.30 -0.77 -39.23
CA SER A 2 -27.06 -0.22 -39.77
C SER A 2 -27.16 1.30 -39.72
N SER A 3 -26.48 1.91 -38.76
CA SER A 3 -26.23 3.35 -38.76
C SER A 3 -24.80 3.56 -39.26
N ILE A 4 -24.67 4.13 -40.45
CA ILE A 4 -23.39 4.53 -41.05
C ILE A 4 -22.66 5.57 -40.17
N MET A 5 -23.40 6.28 -39.31
CA MET A 5 -22.90 7.40 -38.50
C MET A 5 -22.67 7.03 -37.02
N THR A 6 -23.22 5.92 -36.52
CA THR A 6 -23.06 5.53 -35.10
C THR A 6 -23.02 4.01 -34.98
N ASN A 7 -21.80 3.49 -34.86
CA ASN A 7 -21.57 2.06 -34.70
C ASN A 7 -21.62 1.70 -33.20
N SER A 8 -22.77 1.23 -32.72
CA SER A 8 -22.98 0.84 -31.33
C SER A 8 -22.11 -0.34 -30.88
N SER A 9 -21.73 -1.25 -31.79
CA SER A 9 -20.81 -2.33 -31.47
C SER A 9 -19.37 -1.82 -31.31
N ALA A 10 -18.95 -0.86 -32.14
CA ALA A 10 -17.66 -0.17 -31.99
C ALA A 10 -17.58 0.66 -30.70
N LEU A 11 -18.66 1.34 -30.30
CA LEU A 11 -18.72 2.08 -29.03
C LEU A 11 -18.64 1.14 -27.82
N THR A 12 -19.34 0.02 -27.86
CA THR A 12 -19.25 -1.01 -26.81
C THR A 12 -17.84 -1.60 -26.72
N ALA A 13 -17.22 -1.89 -27.87
CA ALA A 13 -15.84 -2.37 -27.95
C ALA A 13 -14.84 -1.33 -27.41
N LEU A 14 -15.03 -0.04 -27.75
CA LEU A 14 -14.21 1.05 -27.23
C LEU A 14 -14.37 1.21 -25.71
N GLN A 15 -15.59 1.05 -25.19
CA GLN A 15 -15.84 1.10 -23.75
C GLN A 15 -15.22 -0.08 -23.02
N SER A 16 -15.27 -1.28 -23.61
CA SER A 16 -14.56 -2.46 -23.12
C SER A 16 -13.05 -2.24 -23.13
N LEU A 17 -12.49 -1.74 -24.23
CA LEU A 17 -11.06 -1.43 -24.34
C LEU A 17 -10.60 -0.38 -23.31
N ASN A 18 -11.38 0.69 -23.12
CA ASN A 18 -11.10 1.68 -22.09
C ASN A 18 -11.15 1.08 -20.67
N ASN A 19 -12.09 0.18 -20.40
CA ASN A 19 -12.13 -0.53 -19.13
C ASN A 19 -10.92 -1.46 -18.96
N THR A 20 -10.51 -2.19 -20.00
CA THR A 20 -9.31 -3.03 -19.98
C THR A 20 -8.06 -2.19 -19.74
N ASN A 21 -7.91 -1.04 -20.40
CA ASN A 21 -6.78 -0.13 -20.20
C ASN A 21 -6.73 0.39 -18.76
N LYS A 22 -7.86 0.79 -18.17
CA LYS A 22 -7.92 1.20 -16.75
C LYS A 22 -7.52 0.08 -15.79
N GLN A 23 -7.96 -1.15 -16.07
CA GLN A 23 -7.57 -2.31 -15.27
C GLN A 23 -6.07 -2.63 -15.42
N LEU A 24 -5.52 -2.48 -16.61
CA LEU A 24 -4.09 -2.63 -16.88
C LEU A 24 -3.28 -1.61 -16.11
N GLU A 25 -3.66 -0.33 -16.15
CA GLU A 25 -2.98 0.76 -15.43
C GLU A 25 -3.00 0.54 -13.91
N THR A 26 -4.14 0.10 -13.36
CA THR A 26 -4.25 -0.27 -11.94
C THR A 26 -3.32 -1.44 -11.60
N THR A 27 -3.26 -2.45 -12.46
CA THR A 27 -2.39 -3.62 -12.28
C THR A 27 -0.92 -3.22 -12.35
N GLN A 28 -0.56 -2.37 -13.31
CA GLN A 28 0.79 -1.86 -13.48
C GLN A 28 1.23 -1.03 -12.26
N SER A 29 0.34 -0.19 -11.71
CA SER A 29 0.59 0.57 -10.49
C SER A 29 0.84 -0.35 -9.28
N ARG A 30 0.04 -1.42 -9.14
CA ARG A 30 0.24 -2.43 -8.08
C ARG A 30 1.55 -3.21 -8.25
N ILE A 31 1.92 -3.57 -9.47
CA ILE A 31 3.20 -4.24 -9.76
C ILE A 31 4.37 -3.31 -9.45
N SER A 32 4.28 -2.04 -9.85
CA SER A 32 5.35 -1.06 -9.64
C SER A 32 5.55 -0.70 -8.17
N THR A 33 4.47 -0.62 -7.38
CA THR A 33 4.55 -0.27 -5.96
C THR A 33 4.71 -1.50 -5.05
N GLY A 34 4.35 -2.69 -5.55
CA GLY A 34 4.23 -3.91 -4.76
C GLY A 34 3.05 -3.91 -3.78
N TYR A 35 2.24 -2.84 -3.73
CA TYR A 35 1.14 -2.69 -2.79
C TYR A 35 -0.21 -2.78 -3.50
N ARG A 36 -1.13 -3.54 -2.91
CA ARG A 36 -2.53 -3.61 -3.38
C ARG A 36 -3.29 -2.30 -3.17
N VAL A 37 -2.93 -1.57 -2.11
CA VAL A 37 -3.44 -0.24 -1.73
C VAL A 37 -2.21 0.64 -1.53
N ALA A 38 -1.85 1.42 -2.54
CA ALA A 38 -0.64 2.24 -2.51
C ALA A 38 -0.95 3.64 -1.95
N THR A 39 -2.13 4.17 -2.29
CA THR A 39 -2.56 5.52 -1.93
C THR A 39 -3.84 5.50 -1.09
N ALA A 40 -4.11 6.61 -0.38
CA ALA A 40 -5.36 6.79 0.35
C ALA A 40 -6.59 6.78 -0.58
N SER A 41 -6.41 7.13 -1.86
CA SER A 41 -7.47 7.09 -2.87
C SER A 41 -7.86 5.68 -3.29
N ASP A 42 -6.95 4.69 -3.17
CA ASP A 42 -7.25 3.29 -3.50
C ASP A 42 -8.19 2.65 -2.46
N ASN A 43 -7.94 2.93 -1.18
CA ASN A 43 -8.82 2.57 -0.08
C ASN A 43 -8.40 3.30 1.21
N ALA A 44 -9.09 4.39 1.54
CA ALA A 44 -8.70 5.25 2.66
C ALA A 44 -8.68 4.50 4.01
N ALA A 45 -9.61 3.57 4.24
CA ALA A 45 -9.68 2.81 5.49
C ALA A 45 -8.53 1.81 5.63
N TYR A 46 -8.25 1.01 4.59
CA TYR A 46 -7.13 0.07 4.64
C TYR A 46 -5.78 0.79 4.64
N TRP A 47 -5.66 1.90 3.91
CA TRP A 47 -4.45 2.70 3.90
C TRP A 47 -4.17 3.33 5.27
N SER A 48 -5.18 3.87 5.97
CA SER A 48 -5.00 4.47 7.29
C SER A 48 -4.64 3.42 8.35
N ILE A 49 -5.28 2.24 8.33
CA ILE A 49 -4.92 1.12 9.20
C ILE A 49 -3.49 0.66 8.94
N ALA A 50 -3.12 0.44 7.67
CA ALA A 50 -1.77 0.01 7.31
C ALA A 50 -0.70 1.05 7.70
N THR A 51 -1.01 2.34 7.57
CA THR A 51 -0.12 3.43 7.98
C THR A 51 0.03 3.49 9.49
N SER A 52 -1.06 3.35 10.25
CA SER A 52 -1.02 3.26 11.72
C SER A 52 -0.18 2.07 12.15
N MET A 53 -0.43 0.88 11.62
CA MET A 53 0.35 -0.33 11.93
C MET A 53 1.85 -0.16 11.62
N LYS A 54 2.20 0.51 10.52
CA LYS A 54 3.61 0.80 10.18
C LYS A 54 4.24 1.78 11.17
N SER A 55 3.47 2.75 11.67
CA SER A 55 3.90 3.67 12.73
C SER A 55 4.11 2.93 14.05
N ASP A 56 3.16 2.08 14.43
CA ASP A 56 3.21 1.29 15.67
C ASP A 56 4.43 0.37 15.67
N ASN A 57 4.73 -0.29 14.55
CA ASN A 57 5.91 -1.14 14.43
C ASN A 57 7.23 -0.37 14.63
N LYS A 58 7.31 0.87 14.13
CA LYS A 58 8.50 1.72 14.36
C LYS A 58 8.61 2.14 15.83
N ALA A 59 7.49 2.50 16.45
CA ALA A 59 7.46 2.85 17.87
C ALA A 59 7.90 1.65 18.73
N LEU A 60 7.40 0.45 18.43
CA LEU A 60 7.81 -0.78 19.11
C LEU A 60 9.30 -1.09 18.93
N SER A 61 9.85 -0.89 17.73
CA SER A 61 11.30 -1.04 17.49
C SER A 61 12.12 -0.07 18.35
N ALA A 62 11.71 1.20 18.44
CA ALA A 62 12.40 2.19 19.26
C ALA A 62 12.31 1.88 20.77
N VAL A 63 11.17 1.35 21.23
CA VAL A 63 11.00 0.85 22.59
C VAL A 63 11.93 -0.34 22.85
N GLN A 64 12.02 -1.27 21.89
CA GLN A 64 12.90 -2.43 21.99
C GLN A 64 14.37 -2.04 22.06
N ASP A 65 14.82 -1.08 21.25
CA ASP A 65 16.18 -0.54 21.32
C ASP A 65 16.45 0.10 22.70
N SER A 66 15.48 0.86 23.21
CA SER A 66 15.58 1.48 24.54
C SER A 66 15.67 0.46 25.67
N LEU A 67 14.90 -0.63 25.59
CA LEU A 67 14.98 -1.74 26.53
C LEU A 67 16.32 -2.46 26.45
N GLY A 68 16.86 -2.69 25.25
CA GLY A 68 18.18 -3.27 25.05
C GLY A 68 19.31 -2.43 25.66
N LEU A 69 19.24 -1.10 25.47
CA LEU A 69 20.16 -0.15 26.10
C LEU A 69 20.02 -0.15 27.63
N GLY A 70 18.80 -0.22 28.15
CA GLY A 70 18.53 -0.32 29.59
C GLY A 70 19.10 -1.60 30.20
N ALA A 71 18.90 -2.74 29.54
CA ALA A 71 19.46 -4.03 29.94
C ALA A 71 21.00 -3.99 29.96
N GLY A 72 21.65 -3.46 28.92
CA GLY A 72 23.10 -3.33 28.88
C GLY A 72 23.66 -2.42 29.99
N LYS A 73 22.94 -1.33 30.34
CA LYS A 73 23.31 -0.48 31.48
C LYS A 73 23.19 -1.23 32.81
N ALA A 74 22.12 -1.99 33.00
CA ALA A 74 21.94 -2.80 34.21
C ALA A 74 23.02 -3.90 34.32
N ASP A 75 23.36 -4.55 33.22
CA ASP A 75 24.38 -5.59 33.16
C ASP A 75 25.79 -5.04 33.47
N THR A 76 26.10 -3.85 32.94
CA THR A 76 27.34 -3.12 33.26
C THR A 76 27.40 -2.74 34.74
N ALA A 77 26.28 -2.27 35.31
CA ALA A 77 26.21 -1.92 36.72
C ALA A 77 26.37 -3.15 37.63
N TYR A 78 25.82 -4.30 37.23
CA TYR A 78 25.95 -5.56 37.95
C TYR A 78 27.38 -6.11 37.89
N THR A 79 28.02 -6.06 36.71
CA THR A 79 29.41 -6.53 36.51
C THR A 79 30.45 -5.66 37.22
N ALA A 80 30.12 -4.39 37.51
CA ALA A 80 31.02 -3.45 38.18
C ALA A 80 31.08 -3.60 39.72
N ILE A 81 30.31 -4.52 40.30
CA ILE A 81 30.33 -4.89 41.73
C ILE A 81 31.17 -6.16 41.90
#